data_AF-A0A1C5QZ40-F1
#
_entry.id   AF-A0A1C5QZ40-F1
#
_cell.length_a   1.000
_cell.length_b   1.000
_cell.length_c   1.000
_cell.angle_alpha   90.00
_cell.angle_beta   90.00
_cell.angle_gamma   90.00
#
_symmetry.space_group_name_H-M   'P 1'
#
loop_
_entity.id
_entity.type
_entity.pdbx_description
1 polymer ?
#
loop_
_entity_poly.entity_id
_entity_poly.type
_entity_poly.pdbx_seq_one_letter_code
_entity_poly.pdbx_strand_id
1 'polypeptide(L)'
;MKSIWIRIKESREVEETRKILLSLIKEDETMAGDLPVYIYAEKNRNVDNLSRIYDLSEAAVNVLKERFGDDNVKCVEKEQTYEPAPKEPLEQIADNLGRIADSLETLTECIDTNYAHSWLNIAGTITNYE
;
A
#
# COMPACT_ATOMS: atom_id res chain seq x y z
N MET A 1 -14.78 -15.43 -0.29
CA MET A 1 -13.94 -15.71 -1.47
C MET A 1 -12.67 -16.36 -0.99
N LYS A 2 -12.41 -17.60 -1.44
CA LYS A 2 -11.19 -18.35 -1.10
C LYS A 2 -10.01 -17.89 -1.96
N SER A 3 -8.80 -17.99 -1.43
CA SER A 3 -7.54 -17.64 -2.09
C SER A 3 -6.40 -18.48 -1.56
N ILE A 4 -5.38 -18.74 -2.37
CA ILE A 4 -4.20 -19.50 -1.96
C ILE A 4 -3.03 -18.52 -1.78
N TRP A 5 -2.35 -18.64 -0.64
CA TRP A 5 -1.22 -17.80 -0.26
C TRP A 5 0.02 -18.65 -0.14
N ILE A 6 1.08 -18.24 -0.84
CA ILE A 6 2.40 -18.90 -0.83
C ILE A 6 3.41 -17.91 -0.27
N ARG A 7 4.08 -18.28 0.81
CA ARG A 7 5.17 -17.52 1.43
C ARG A 7 6.51 -17.96 0.84
N ILE A 8 7.29 -16.98 0.40
CA ILE A 8 8.68 -17.13 -0.05
C ILE A 8 9.59 -16.20 0.75
N LYS A 9 10.90 -16.46 0.75
CA LYS A 9 11.84 -15.64 1.54
C LYS A 9 12.09 -14.29 0.85
N GLU A 10 12.39 -14.30 -0.43
CA GLU A 10 12.81 -13.12 -1.19
C GLU A 10 12.08 -12.97 -2.53
N SER A 11 11.91 -11.72 -2.98
CA SER A 11 11.16 -11.44 -4.22
C SER A 11 11.78 -12.03 -5.49
N ARG A 12 13.07 -12.39 -5.48
CA ARG A 12 13.71 -13.06 -6.62
C ARG A 12 13.18 -14.48 -6.86
N GLU A 13 12.58 -15.11 -5.85
CA GLU A 13 12.00 -16.46 -5.94
C GLU A 13 10.58 -16.46 -6.55
N VAL A 14 9.99 -15.28 -6.79
CA VAL A 14 8.66 -15.14 -7.40
C VAL A 14 8.61 -15.82 -8.76
N GLU A 15 9.61 -15.57 -9.61
CA GLU A 15 9.62 -16.10 -10.97
C GLU A 15 9.84 -17.62 -11.01
N GLU A 16 10.63 -18.15 -10.07
CA GLU A 16 10.77 -19.59 -9.88
C GLU A 16 9.42 -20.20 -9.43
N THR A 17 8.77 -19.57 -8.45
CA THR A 17 7.45 -19.98 -7.96
C THR A 17 6.42 -20.00 -9.08
N ARG A 18 6.39 -18.98 -9.95
CA ARG A 18 5.49 -18.96 -11.13
C ARG A 18 5.74 -20.13 -12.07
N LYS A 19 7.00 -20.46 -12.37
CA LYS A 19 7.33 -21.62 -13.21
C LYS A 19 6.82 -22.91 -12.61
N ILE A 20 6.98 -23.06 -11.30
CA ILE A 20 6.51 -24.23 -10.54
C ILE A 20 4.99 -24.38 -10.67
N LEU A 21 4.25 -23.30 -10.47
CA LEU A 21 2.79 -23.31 -10.59
C LEU A 21 2.34 -23.70 -12.00
N LEU A 22 2.99 -23.16 -13.03
CA LEU A 22 2.67 -23.51 -14.42
C LEU A 22 3.02 -24.96 -14.75
N SER A 23 4.14 -25.47 -14.24
CA SER A 23 4.48 -26.89 -14.40
C SER A 23 3.43 -27.78 -13.74
N LEU A 24 2.99 -27.44 -12.52
CA LEU A 24 1.97 -28.19 -11.80
C LEU A 24 0.66 -28.26 -12.59
N ILE A 25 0.19 -27.14 -13.13
CA ILE A 25 -1.04 -27.08 -13.96
C ILE A 25 -0.88 -27.90 -15.25
N LYS A 26 0.31 -27.89 -15.86
CA LYS A 26 0.58 -28.65 -17.09
C LYS A 26 0.69 -30.15 -16.87
N GLU A 27 1.22 -30.55 -15.72
CA GLU A 27 1.37 -31.97 -15.35
C GLU A 27 0.02 -32.59 -14.97
N ASP A 28 -0.85 -31.82 -14.32
CA ASP A 28 -2.18 -32.25 -13.91
C ASP A 28 -3.19 -31.10 -14.04
N GLU A 29 -4.08 -31.20 -15.03
CA GLU A 29 -5.12 -30.20 -15.28
C GLU A 29 -6.10 -30.04 -14.11
N THR A 30 -6.25 -31.05 -13.24
CA THR A 30 -7.12 -30.96 -12.05
C THR A 30 -6.59 -29.99 -11.00
N MET A 31 -5.31 -29.58 -11.12
CA MET A 31 -4.68 -28.56 -10.29
C MET A 31 -5.11 -27.15 -10.69
N ALA A 32 -5.58 -26.94 -11.92
CA ALA A 32 -6.15 -25.68 -12.35
C ALA A 32 -7.54 -25.47 -11.73
N GLY A 33 -7.84 -24.23 -11.35
CA GLY A 33 -9.11 -23.91 -10.72
C GLY A 33 -9.45 -22.43 -10.82
N ASP A 34 -10.21 -21.94 -9.84
CA ASP A 34 -10.70 -20.57 -9.76
C ASP A 34 -10.17 -19.81 -8.54
N LEU A 35 -9.30 -20.43 -7.74
CA LEU A 35 -8.74 -19.79 -6.56
C LEU A 35 -7.54 -18.93 -6.96
N PRO A 36 -7.59 -17.60 -6.73
CA PRO A 36 -6.47 -16.73 -7.00
C PRO A 36 -5.29 -17.06 -6.08
N VAL A 37 -4.10 -16.93 -6.63
CA VAL A 37 -2.83 -17.21 -5.95
C VAL A 37 -2.08 -15.91 -5.65
N TYR A 38 -1.69 -15.76 -4.38
CA TYR A 38 -0.87 -14.66 -3.88
C TYR A 38 0.48 -15.17 -3.42
N ILE A 39 1.55 -14.46 -3.80
CA ILE A 39 2.90 -14.75 -3.32
C ILE A 39 3.32 -13.64 -2.34
N TYR A 40 3.64 -14.02 -1.11
CA TYR A 40 4.17 -13.12 -0.10
C TYR A 40 5.68 -13.31 0.06
N ALA A 41 6.46 -12.27 -0.26
CA ALA A 41 7.90 -12.24 -0.06
C ALA A 41 8.25 -11.64 1.31
N GLU A 42 8.73 -12.48 2.23
CA GLU A 42 8.93 -12.12 3.64
C GLU A 42 9.92 -10.98 3.85
N LYS A 43 11.11 -11.05 3.25
CA LYS A 43 12.16 -10.02 3.45
C LYS A 43 11.76 -8.66 2.88
N ASN A 44 11.01 -8.66 1.79
CA ASN A 44 10.58 -7.43 1.14
C ASN A 44 9.23 -6.93 1.67
N ARG A 45 8.53 -7.74 2.47
CA ARG A 45 7.16 -7.51 2.94
C ARG A 45 6.22 -7.13 1.78
N ASN A 46 6.41 -7.78 0.64
CA ASN A 46 5.67 -7.50 -0.60
C ASN A 46 4.72 -8.65 -0.91
N VAL A 47 3.54 -8.33 -1.44
CA VAL A 47 2.55 -9.28 -1.91
C VAL A 47 2.41 -9.11 -3.42
N ASP A 48 2.64 -10.19 -4.16
CA ASP A 48 2.39 -10.26 -5.59
C ASP A 48 1.08 -11.01 -5.84
N ASN A 49 0.16 -10.37 -6.55
CA ASN A 49 -1.09 -10.97 -6.97
C ASN A 49 -0.91 -11.54 -8.37
N LEU A 50 -0.98 -12.86 -8.49
CA LEU A 50 -0.76 -13.51 -9.76
C LEU A 50 -1.95 -13.33 -10.72
N SER A 51 -1.64 -13.36 -12.01
CA SER A 51 -2.67 -13.40 -13.05
C SER A 51 -3.48 -14.69 -12.97
N ARG A 52 -4.70 -14.68 -13.52
CA ARG A 52 -5.62 -15.83 -13.48
C ARG A 52 -5.13 -17.09 -14.19
N ILE A 53 -4.08 -16.98 -15.01
CA ILE A 53 -3.42 -18.15 -15.62
C ILE A 53 -2.73 -19.05 -14.58
N TYR A 54 -2.56 -18.55 -13.36
CA TYR A 54 -2.00 -19.26 -12.21
C TYR A 54 -3.07 -19.64 -11.19
N ASP A 55 -4.36 -19.48 -11.51
CA ASP A 55 -5.43 -19.87 -10.59
C ASP A 55 -5.44 -21.38 -10.40
N LEU A 56 -5.60 -21.80 -9.14
CA LEU A 56 -5.49 -23.20 -8.75
C LEU A 56 -6.76 -23.71 -8.10
N SER A 57 -6.92 -25.03 -8.07
CA SER A 57 -7.95 -25.70 -7.31
C SER A 57 -7.52 -25.90 -5.84
N GLU A 58 -8.49 -26.22 -4.98
CA GLU A 58 -8.20 -26.55 -3.57
C GLU A 58 -7.33 -27.83 -3.45
N ALA A 59 -7.37 -28.72 -4.44
CA ALA A 59 -6.54 -29.93 -4.50
C ALA A 59 -5.04 -29.60 -4.61
N ALA A 60 -4.68 -28.51 -5.31
CA ALA A 60 -3.30 -28.08 -5.48
C ALA A 60 -2.64 -27.67 -4.16
N VAL A 61 -3.41 -27.29 -3.14
CA VAL A 61 -2.88 -26.85 -1.84
C VAL A 61 -2.03 -27.93 -1.19
N ASN A 62 -2.44 -29.20 -1.25
CA ASN A 62 -1.67 -30.29 -0.65
C ASN A 62 -0.33 -30.50 -1.37
N VAL A 63 -0.33 -30.45 -2.70
CA VAL A 63 0.90 -30.58 -3.50
C VAL A 63 1.84 -29.40 -3.25
N LEU A 64 1.29 -28.19 -3.15
CA LEU A 64 2.08 -27.00 -2.82
C LEU A 64 2.67 -27.08 -1.40
N LYS A 65 1.93 -27.62 -0.44
CA LYS A 65 2.42 -27.85 0.93
C LYS A 65 3.57 -28.84 0.98
N GLU A 66 3.52 -29.93 0.20
CA GLU A 66 4.65 -30.85 0.09
C GLU A 66 5.92 -30.17 -0.46
N ARG A 67 5.72 -29.20 -1.35
CA ARG A 67 6.81 -28.53 -2.08
C ARG A 67 7.41 -27.34 -1.34
N PHE A 68 6.57 -26.51 -0.73
CA PHE A 68 6.95 -25.27 -0.05
C PHE A 68 6.93 -25.41 1.47
N GLY A 69 6.29 -26.44 2.02
CA GLY A 69 6.08 -26.64 3.45
C GLY A 69 4.71 -26.15 3.93
N ASP A 70 4.14 -26.83 4.93
CA ASP A 70 2.82 -26.55 5.49
C ASP A 70 2.66 -25.11 5.99
N ASP A 71 3.69 -24.57 6.62
CA ASP A 71 3.67 -23.20 7.16
C ASP A 71 3.74 -22.11 6.07
N ASN A 72 4.16 -22.49 4.87
CA ASN A 72 4.37 -21.57 3.76
C ASN A 72 3.18 -21.52 2.80
N VAL A 73 2.17 -22.39 2.96
CA VAL A 73 1.00 -22.42 2.08
C VAL A 73 -0.28 -22.38 2.90
N LYS A 74 -1.14 -21.39 2.62
CA LYS A 74 -2.44 -21.25 3.27
C LYS A 74 -3.55 -21.05 2.25
N CYS A 75 -4.62 -21.81 2.38
CA CYS A 75 -5.90 -21.46 1.76
C CYS A 75 -6.66 -20.57 2.74
N VAL A 76 -6.95 -19.34 2.32
CA VAL A 76 -7.62 -18.34 3.14
C VAL A 76 -8.98 -18.07 2.53
N GLU A 77 -10.03 -18.35 3.31
CA GLU A 77 -11.38 -17.91 3.01
C GLU A 77 -11.59 -16.53 3.61
N LYS A 78 -11.58 -15.49 2.76
CA LYS A 78 -12.08 -14.18 3.20
C LYS A 78 -13.59 -14.23 3.20
N GLU A 79 -14.20 -14.19 4.37
CA GLU A 79 -15.56 -13.67 4.49
C GLU A 79 -15.55 -12.26 3.87
N GLN A 80 -16.48 -12.00 2.96
CA GLN A 80 -16.66 -10.65 2.43
C GLN A 80 -17.33 -9.80 3.52
N THR A 81 -16.59 -9.44 4.57
CA THR A 81 -16.90 -8.22 5.28
C THR A 81 -16.55 -7.10 4.32
N TYR A 82 -17.55 -6.63 3.57
CA TYR A 82 -17.55 -5.26 3.07
C TYR A 82 -17.49 -4.35 4.30
N GLU A 83 -16.30 -4.16 4.86
CA GLU A 83 -16.02 -2.92 5.55
C GLU A 83 -15.93 -1.89 4.43
N PRO A 84 -16.86 -0.92 4.34
CA PRO A 84 -16.63 0.22 3.48
C PRO A 84 -15.26 0.78 3.87
N ALA A 85 -14.39 1.04 2.88
CA ALA A 85 -13.15 1.75 3.13
C ALA A 85 -13.49 2.92 4.06
N PRO A 86 -12.82 3.09 5.21
CA PRO A 86 -13.15 4.17 6.11
C PRO A 86 -13.14 5.44 5.27
N LYS A 87 -14.27 6.17 5.24
CA LYS A 87 -14.38 7.43 4.50
C LYS A 87 -13.54 8.54 5.16
N GLU A 88 -13.12 8.30 6.39
CA GLU A 88 -12.39 9.21 7.27
C GLU A 88 -10.99 9.67 6.80
N PRO A 89 -10.17 8.92 6.03
CA PRO A 89 -8.84 9.37 5.64
C PRO A 89 -8.88 10.61 4.75
N LEU A 90 -9.86 10.73 3.86
CA LEU A 90 -9.98 11.87 2.95
C LEU A 90 -10.48 13.12 3.66
N GLU A 91 -11.42 12.96 4.60
CA GLU A 91 -11.90 14.06 5.44
C GLU A 91 -10.78 14.55 6.38
N GLN A 92 -10.03 13.65 6.99
CA GLN A 92 -8.85 14.01 7.80
C GLN A 92 -7.76 14.70 6.97
N ILE A 93 -7.54 14.26 5.72
CA ILE A 93 -6.61 14.95 4.81
C ILE A 93 -7.13 16.35 4.48
N ALA A 94 -8.42 16.51 4.18
CA ALA A 94 -9.01 17.82 3.89
C ALA A 94 -8.91 18.78 5.09
N ASP A 95 -9.22 18.32 6.29
CA ASP A 95 -9.13 19.11 7.51
C ASP A 95 -7.67 19.54 7.81
N ASN A 96 -6.72 18.62 7.63
CA ASN A 96 -5.30 18.93 7.82
C ASN A 96 -4.80 19.94 6.77
N LEU A 97 -5.25 19.83 5.52
CA LEU A 97 -4.92 20.80 4.48
C LEU A 97 -5.50 22.19 4.77
N GLY A 98 -6.73 22.26 5.29
CA GLY A 98 -7.34 23.52 5.73
C GLY A 98 -6.52 24.20 6.83
N ARG A 99 -6.13 23.45 7.86
CA ARG A 99 -5.31 23.98 8.96
C ARG A 99 -3.92 24.46 8.51
N ILE A 100 -3.33 23.79 7.51
CA ILE A 100 -2.06 24.22 6.91
C ILE A 100 -2.26 25.53 6.15
N ALA A 101 -3.35 25.68 5.38
CA ALA A 101 -3.66 26.92 4.67
C ALA A 101 -3.84 28.10 5.64
N ASP A 102 -4.63 27.93 6.70
CA ASP A 102 -4.85 28.96 7.73
C ASP A 102 -3.53 29.37 8.41
N SER A 103 -2.67 28.40 8.70
CA SER A 103 -1.36 28.64 9.31
C SER A 103 -0.41 29.41 8.38
N LEU A 104 -0.47 29.13 7.07
CA LEU A 104 0.32 29.85 6.07
C LEU A 104 -0.19 31.28 5.88
N GLU A 105 -1.50 31.49 5.86
CA GLU A 105 -2.11 32.83 5.80
C GLU A 105 -1.70 33.68 7.00
N THR A 106 -1.77 33.12 8.20
CA THR A 106 -1.33 33.80 9.44
C THR A 106 0.15 34.18 9.39
N LEU A 107 1.00 33.32 8.83
CA LEU A 107 2.43 33.63 8.65
C LEU A 107 2.65 34.74 7.63
N THR A 108 1.90 34.76 6.54
CA THR A 108 1.94 35.84 5.55
C THR A 108 1.52 37.17 6.18
N GLU A 109 0.42 37.20 6.93
CA GLU A 109 -0.04 38.39 7.65
C GLU A 109 1.01 38.90 8.66
N CYS A 110 1.65 37.99 9.41
CA CYS A 110 2.73 38.34 10.33
C CYS A 110 3.94 38.95 9.62
N ILE A 111 4.27 38.44 8.43
CA ILE A 111 5.37 38.94 7.60
C ILE A 111 5.02 40.32 7.05
N ASP A 112 3.83 40.50 6.48
CA ASP A 112 3.37 41.78 5.93
C ASP A 112 3.27 42.87 7.00
N THR A 113 2.79 42.51 8.19
CA THR A 113 2.73 43.43 9.34
C THR A 113 4.14 43.83 9.82
N ASN A 114 5.10 42.90 9.80
CA ASN A 114 6.50 43.22 10.12
C ASN A 114 7.15 44.12 9.06
N TYR A 115 6.85 43.93 7.79
CA TYR A 115 7.30 44.86 6.74
C TYR A 115 6.69 46.25 6.91
N ALA A 116 5.40 46.36 7.25
CA ALA A 116 4.74 47.63 7.52
C ALA A 116 5.36 48.38 8.73
N HIS A 117 5.70 47.68 9.82
CA HIS A 117 6.38 48.26 10.97
C HIS A 117 7.84 48.65 10.68
N SER A 118 8.53 47.94 9.78
CA SER A 118 9.89 48.28 9.36
C SER A 118 9.95 49.62 8.61
N TRP A 119 9.00 49.90 7.72
CA TRP A 119 8.95 51.18 6.98
C TRP A 119 8.58 52.38 7.84
N LEU A 120 7.67 52.21 8.81
CA LEU A 120 7.27 53.27 9.75
C LEU A 120 8.45 53.74 10.64
N ASN A 121 9.32 52.82 11.06
CA ASN A 121 10.49 53.16 11.86
C ASN A 121 11.60 53.85 11.04
N ILE A 122 11.77 53.50 9.76
CA ILE A 122 12.75 54.17 8.88
C ILE A 122 12.29 55.61 8.55
N ALA A 123 11.01 55.81 8.23
CA ALA A 123 10.48 57.14 7.92
C ALA A 123 10.49 58.10 9.12
N GLY A 124 10.15 57.63 10.32
CA GLY A 124 10.15 58.44 11.54
C GLY A 124 11.55 58.83 12.04
N THR A 125 12.59 58.11 11.64
CA THR A 125 13.98 58.45 11.98
C THR A 125 14.54 59.52 11.05
N ILE A 126 14.07 59.59 9.79
CA ILE A 126 14.52 60.58 8.80
C ILE A 126 13.92 61.98 9.06
N THR A 127 12.72 62.07 9.65
CA THR A 127 12.04 63.35 9.92
C THR A 127 12.45 64.06 11.22
N ASN A 128 13.33 63.47 12.04
CA ASN A 128 13.76 64.04 13.33
C ASN A 128 15.16 64.69 13.30
N TYR A 129 15.68 64.98 12.09
CA TYR A 129 16.87 65.81 11.91
C TYR A 129 16.49 67.10 11.18
N GLU A 130 15.91 68.05 11.93
CA GLU A 130 15.96 69.50 11.63
C GLU A 130 16.29 70.27 12.91
#